data_AF-A0A5E4DCP8-F1
#
_entry.id   AF-A0A5E4DCP8-F1
#
_cell.length_a   1.000
_cell.length_b   1.000
_cell.length_c   1.000
_cell.angle_alpha   90.00
_cell.angle_beta   90.00
_cell.angle_gamma   90.00
#
_symmetry.space_group_name_H-M   'P 1'
#
loop_
_entity.id
_entity.type
_entity.pdbx_description
1 polymer ?
#
loop_
_entity_poly.entity_id
_entity_poly.type
_entity_poly.pdbx_seq_one_letter_code
_entity_poly.pdbx_strand_id
1 'polypeptide(L)'
;MLEQFLGLKTHEPLCLICTVPSRDKAPGQRECDYSIDGINRCIRDIEQASLAAVSQSLATRDDISVEALQEQLTSVVQEIGHLIDPIATAARGEAAQLGHKVTQLASYFEPLILAAVGVASKILDHQQQMTVLDQTKTLAESALQMLYAAKEGGGNPK
;
A
#
# COMPACT_ATOMS: atom_id res chain seq x y z
N MET A 1 25.01 -12.03 12.87
CA MET A 1 23.72 -12.74 12.67
C MET A 1 23.02 -12.23 11.40
N LEU A 2 23.75 -12.15 10.29
CA LEU A 2 23.23 -11.82 8.95
C LEU A 2 24.17 -12.36 7.85
N GLU A 3 24.99 -13.35 8.22
CA GLU A 3 26.04 -13.98 7.43
C GLU A 3 25.90 -15.50 7.50
N GLN A 4 24.65 -15.99 7.48
CA GLN A 4 24.39 -17.44 7.46
C GLN A 4 23.24 -17.84 6.52
N PHE A 5 22.74 -16.90 5.72
CA PHE A 5 21.65 -17.15 4.76
C PHE A 5 22.09 -17.24 3.29
N LEU A 6 23.38 -17.01 3.00
CA LEU A 6 23.94 -17.12 1.65
C LEU A 6 24.90 -18.31 1.56
N GLY A 7 24.35 -19.50 1.75
CA GLY A 7 25.03 -20.75 1.42
C GLY A 7 25.07 -20.97 -0.09
N LEU A 8 26.08 -20.42 -0.75
CA LEU A 8 26.46 -20.69 -2.14
C LEU A 8 27.99 -20.73 -2.14
N LYS A 9 28.72 -21.77 -2.55
CA LYS A 9 28.61 -22.75 -3.64
C LYS A 9 29.66 -23.83 -3.37
N THR A 10 29.47 -25.05 -3.89
CA THR A 10 30.46 -25.67 -4.79
C THR A 10 29.92 -26.92 -5.50
N HIS A 11 29.98 -26.85 -6.84
CA HIS A 11 30.34 -27.94 -7.76
C HIS A 11 29.37 -29.12 -7.98
N GLU A 12 28.60 -29.07 -9.07
CA GLU A 12 28.44 -30.19 -10.04
C GLU A 12 27.69 -29.71 -11.32
N PRO A 13 27.92 -30.38 -12.47
CA PRO A 13 27.50 -29.93 -13.79
C PRO A 13 26.17 -30.56 -14.25
N LEU A 14 25.43 -29.84 -15.11
CA LEU A 14 24.32 -30.32 -15.96
C LEU A 14 23.29 -31.29 -15.32
N CYS A 15 22.22 -30.77 -14.72
CA CYS A 15 20.83 -31.19 -14.99
C CYS A 15 19.84 -30.41 -14.09
N LEU A 16 19.57 -29.14 -14.38
CA LEU A 16 18.36 -28.49 -13.86
C LEU A 16 18.00 -27.25 -14.68
N ILE A 17 17.52 -27.47 -15.89
CA ILE A 17 16.59 -26.53 -16.52
C ILE A 17 15.25 -26.70 -15.77
N CYS A 18 15.23 -26.43 -14.46
CA CYS A 18 14.00 -26.06 -13.78
C CYS A 18 13.75 -24.62 -14.23
N THR A 19 12.92 -24.50 -15.27
CA THR A 19 12.17 -23.30 -15.57
C THR A 19 11.48 -22.83 -14.29
N VAL A 20 12.15 -21.99 -13.50
CA VAL A 20 11.43 -21.00 -12.69
C VAL A 20 10.59 -20.25 -13.72
N PRO A 21 9.24 -20.33 -13.67
CA PRO A 21 8.44 -19.44 -14.49
C PRO A 21 8.94 -18.04 -14.16
N SER A 22 9.27 -17.25 -15.19
CA SER A 22 9.66 -15.86 -15.01
C SER A 22 8.67 -15.24 -14.03
N ARG A 23 9.12 -14.72 -12.87
CA ARG A 23 8.22 -14.14 -11.85
C ARG A 23 7.17 -13.23 -12.49
N ASP A 24 7.53 -12.55 -13.57
CA ASP A 24 6.67 -11.77 -14.48
C ASP A 24 5.35 -12.42 -14.95
N LYS A 25 5.23 -13.76 -14.96
CA LYS A 25 4.06 -14.48 -15.49
C LYS A 25 3.26 -15.25 -14.43
N ALA A 26 3.63 -15.15 -13.15
CA ALA A 26 2.89 -15.79 -12.07
C ALA A 26 1.57 -15.03 -11.79
N PRO A 27 0.48 -15.74 -11.45
CA PRO A 27 -0.79 -15.11 -11.12
C PRO A 27 -0.62 -14.14 -9.94
N GLY A 28 -1.26 -12.96 -10.02
CA GLY A 28 -1.19 -11.91 -9.00
C GLY A 28 -0.10 -10.85 -9.21
N GLN A 29 0.89 -11.08 -10.09
CA GLN A 29 2.01 -10.15 -10.27
C GLN A 29 1.61 -8.86 -10.99
N ARG A 30 0.78 -8.99 -12.03
CA ARG A 30 0.22 -7.84 -12.75
C ARG A 30 -0.66 -7.00 -11.83
N GLU A 31 -1.48 -7.65 -11.03
CA GLU A 31 -2.35 -6.98 -10.06
C GLU A 31 -1.51 -6.25 -9.00
N CYS A 32 -0.41 -6.85 -8.51
CA CYS A 32 0.54 -6.16 -7.66
C CYS A 32 1.12 -4.92 -8.33
N ASP A 33 1.53 -4.99 -9.60
CA ASP A 33 2.08 -3.85 -10.33
C ASP A 33 1.09 -2.69 -10.46
N TYR A 34 -0.16 -2.99 -10.83
CA TYR A 34 -1.22 -1.98 -10.89
C TYR A 34 -1.52 -1.38 -9.52
N SER A 35 -1.61 -2.21 -8.47
CA SER A 35 -1.83 -1.75 -7.10
C SER A 35 -0.68 -0.87 -6.59
N ILE A 36 0.57 -1.21 -6.93
CA ILE A 36 1.76 -0.42 -6.60
C ILE A 36 1.71 0.95 -7.27
N ASP A 37 1.38 1.03 -8.57
CA ASP A 37 1.22 2.32 -9.26
C ASP A 37 0.11 3.17 -8.64
N GLY A 38 -1.03 2.55 -8.32
CA GLY A 38 -2.16 3.19 -7.66
C GLY A 38 -1.80 3.80 -6.30
N ILE A 39 -1.10 3.06 -5.44
CA ILE A 39 -0.66 3.59 -4.14
C ILE A 39 0.42 4.67 -4.33
N ASN A 40 1.35 4.52 -5.28
CA ASN A 40 2.33 5.57 -5.58
C ASN A 40 1.67 6.88 -6.04
N ARG A 41 0.57 6.80 -6.80
CA ARG A 41 -0.24 7.97 -7.15
C ARG A 41 -0.84 8.61 -5.90
N CYS A 42 -1.46 7.81 -5.03
CA CYS A 42 -2.04 8.29 -3.77
C CYS A 42 -1.00 8.97 -2.86
N ILE A 43 0.23 8.45 -2.80
CA ILE A 43 1.34 9.07 -2.07
C ILE A 43 1.67 10.46 -2.64
N ARG A 44 1.73 10.59 -3.96
CA ARG A 44 1.96 11.91 -4.58
C ARG A 44 0.81 12.87 -4.28
N ASP A 45 -0.43 12.41 -4.31
CA ASP A 45 -1.61 13.23 -4.06
C ASP A 45 -1.62 13.76 -2.61
N ILE A 46 -1.30 12.93 -1.62
CA ILE A 46 -1.19 13.37 -0.22
C ILE A 46 0.00 14.32 -0.01
N GLU A 47 1.13 14.11 -0.70
CA GLU A 47 2.28 15.03 -0.66
C GLU A 47 1.94 16.41 -1.24
N GLN A 48 1.16 16.46 -2.32
CA GLN A 48 0.67 17.73 -2.87
C GLN A 48 -0.27 18.42 -1.87
N ALA A 49 -1.15 17.68 -1.20
CA ALA A 49 -2.00 18.22 -0.15
C ALA A 49 -1.18 18.76 1.04
N SER A 50 -0.14 18.04 1.48
CA SER A 50 0.80 18.50 2.51
C SER A 50 1.51 19.79 2.10
N LEU A 51 1.99 19.90 0.85
CA LEU A 51 2.62 21.11 0.34
C LEU A 51 1.64 22.31 0.31
N ALA A 52 0.40 22.06 -0.10
CA ALA A 52 -0.65 23.07 -0.11
C ALA A 52 -1.02 23.50 1.32
N ALA A 53 -1.07 22.57 2.28
CA ALA A 53 -1.33 22.84 3.70
C ALA A 53 -0.22 23.68 4.33
N VAL A 54 1.06 23.36 4.07
CA VAL A 54 2.22 24.17 4.48
C VAL A 54 2.13 25.59 3.92
N SER A 55 1.67 25.73 2.67
CA SER A 55 1.49 27.02 2.01
C SER A 55 0.19 27.74 2.39
N GLN A 56 -0.58 27.20 3.36
CA GLN A 56 -1.91 27.70 3.77
C GLN A 56 -2.88 27.92 2.60
N SER A 57 -2.78 27.04 1.60
CA SER A 57 -3.52 27.09 0.34
C SER A 57 -4.35 25.84 0.09
N LEU A 58 -4.43 24.94 1.07
CA LEU A 58 -5.26 23.74 1.00
C LEU A 58 -6.73 24.14 0.97
N ALA A 59 -7.40 23.86 -0.15
CA ALA A 59 -8.81 24.22 -0.33
C ALA A 59 -9.69 23.46 0.67
N THR A 60 -10.50 24.20 1.43
CA THR A 60 -11.49 23.64 2.35
C THR A 60 -12.60 22.95 1.56
N ARG A 61 -12.98 21.76 2.02
CA ARG A 61 -13.98 20.92 1.37
C ARG A 61 -15.36 21.09 2.00
N ASP A 62 -16.16 22.05 1.53
CA ASP A 62 -17.42 22.45 2.20
C ASP A 62 -18.69 21.65 1.83
N ASP A 63 -18.60 20.73 0.87
CA ASP A 63 -19.70 19.85 0.44
C ASP A 63 -20.08 18.76 1.45
N ILE A 64 -19.27 18.56 2.50
CA ILE A 64 -19.39 17.46 3.46
C ILE A 64 -19.00 17.91 4.87
N SER A 65 -19.62 17.34 5.90
CA SER A 65 -19.30 17.63 7.29
C SER A 65 -17.98 16.98 7.74
N VAL A 66 -17.37 17.52 8.81
CA VAL A 66 -16.14 16.94 9.38
C VAL A 66 -16.42 15.53 9.91
N GLU A 67 -17.57 15.35 10.55
CA GLU A 67 -17.99 14.08 11.16
C GLU A 67 -18.10 12.99 10.09
N ALA A 68 -18.74 13.29 8.96
CA ALA A 68 -18.87 12.34 7.85
C ALA A 68 -17.51 11.99 7.22
N LEU A 69 -16.60 12.96 7.12
CA LEU A 69 -15.23 12.72 6.64
C LEU A 69 -14.43 11.85 7.63
N GLN A 70 -14.57 12.08 8.93
CA GLN A 70 -13.90 11.27 9.97
C GLN A 70 -14.45 9.84 10.02
N GLU A 71 -15.76 9.67 9.86
CA GLU A 71 -16.38 8.34 9.74
C GLU A 71 -15.87 7.60 8.50
N GLN A 72 -15.82 8.27 7.34
CA GLN A 72 -15.25 7.70 6.11
C GLN A 72 -13.78 7.31 6.30
N LEU A 73 -12.97 8.21 6.86
CA LEU A 73 -11.55 7.97 7.11
C LEU A 73 -11.35 6.75 8.01
N THR A 74 -12.09 6.70 9.12
CA THR A 74 -12.01 5.60 10.10
C THR A 74 -12.45 4.27 9.47
N SER A 75 -13.56 4.27 8.74
CA SER A 75 -14.07 3.08 8.06
C SER A 75 -13.07 2.54 7.03
N VAL A 76 -12.48 3.41 6.21
CA VAL A 76 -11.49 3.00 5.20
C VAL A 76 -10.22 2.44 5.84
N VAL A 77 -9.73 3.04 6.93
CA VAL A 77 -8.56 2.53 7.67
C VAL A 77 -8.85 1.15 8.27
N GLN A 78 -10.06 0.90 8.77
CA GLN A 78 -10.46 -0.42 9.28
C GLN A 78 -10.46 -1.47 8.17
N GLU A 79 -11.01 -1.14 7.00
CA GLU A 79 -11.02 -2.03 5.83
C GLU A 79 -9.60 -2.36 5.35
N ILE A 80 -8.70 -1.37 5.33
CA ILE A 80 -7.27 -1.59 5.06
C ILE A 80 -6.68 -2.56 6.09
N GLY A 81 -6.95 -2.33 7.38
CA GLY A 81 -6.49 -3.19 8.48
C GLY A 81 -6.95 -4.64 8.33
N HIS A 82 -8.20 -4.86 7.94
CA HIS A 82 -8.78 -6.19 7.72
C HIS A 82 -8.12 -6.97 6.57
N LEU A 83 -7.46 -6.29 5.63
CA LEU A 83 -6.77 -6.92 4.50
C LEU A 83 -5.31 -7.28 4.76
N ILE A 84 -4.70 -6.80 5.84
CA ILE A 84 -3.27 -7.02 6.12
C ILE A 84 -2.97 -8.53 6.28
N ASP A 85 -3.66 -9.20 7.19
CA ASP A 85 -3.44 -10.64 7.44
C ASP A 85 -3.79 -11.53 6.23
N PRO A 86 -4.92 -11.30 5.53
CA PRO A 86 -5.22 -12.01 4.28
C PRO A 86 -4.13 -11.85 3.21
N ILE A 87 -3.57 -10.65 3.04
CA ILE A 87 -2.49 -10.41 2.06
C ILE A 87 -1.21 -11.11 2.47
N ALA A 88 -0.82 -10.98 3.75
CA ALA A 88 0.36 -11.66 4.28
C ALA A 88 0.25 -13.19 4.16
N THR A 89 -0.95 -13.73 4.28
CA THR A 89 -1.24 -15.16 4.08
C THR A 89 -1.11 -15.54 2.62
N ALA A 90 -1.78 -14.80 1.72
CA ALA A 90 -1.76 -15.09 0.30
C ALA A 90 -0.36 -14.96 -0.31
N ALA A 91 0.43 -14.00 0.13
CA ALA A 91 1.82 -13.81 -0.29
C ALA A 91 2.74 -15.01 -0.01
N ARG A 92 2.38 -15.87 0.95
CA ARG A 92 3.18 -17.04 1.38
C ARG A 92 2.78 -18.36 0.72
N GLY A 93 1.63 -18.43 0.05
CA GLY A 93 1.17 -19.70 -0.54
C GLY A 93 -0.09 -19.69 -1.39
N GLU A 94 -0.75 -18.54 -1.58
CA GLU A 94 -2.01 -18.44 -2.35
C GLU A 94 -1.87 -17.46 -3.52
N ALA A 95 -0.97 -17.75 -4.46
CA ALA A 95 -0.68 -16.89 -5.61
C ALA A 95 -1.96 -16.46 -6.37
N ALA A 96 -2.94 -17.36 -6.52
CA ALA A 96 -4.20 -17.07 -7.18
C ALA A 96 -5.09 -16.06 -6.43
N GLN A 97 -4.96 -15.96 -5.11
CA GLN A 97 -5.73 -15.02 -4.28
C GLN A 97 -5.00 -13.71 -4.03
N LEU A 98 -3.66 -13.71 -4.13
CA LEU A 98 -2.85 -12.54 -3.87
C LEU A 98 -3.30 -11.34 -4.70
N GLY A 99 -3.47 -11.53 -6.02
CA GLY A 99 -3.89 -10.46 -6.95
C GLY A 99 -5.19 -9.78 -6.52
N HIS A 100 -6.21 -10.56 -6.17
CA HIS A 100 -7.50 -10.02 -5.73
C HIS A 100 -7.37 -9.18 -4.46
N LYS A 101 -6.61 -9.68 -3.47
CA LYS A 101 -6.46 -8.99 -2.19
C LYS A 101 -5.66 -7.69 -2.33
N VAL A 102 -4.59 -7.68 -3.14
CA VAL A 102 -3.79 -6.45 -3.36
C VAL A 102 -4.55 -5.41 -4.19
N THR A 103 -5.40 -5.83 -5.13
CA THR A 103 -6.29 -4.91 -5.86
C THR A 103 -7.34 -4.32 -4.93
N GLN A 104 -7.94 -5.13 -4.05
CA GLN A 104 -8.89 -4.66 -3.05
C GLN A 104 -8.23 -3.65 -2.10
N LEU A 105 -7.04 -3.96 -1.58
CA LEU A 105 -6.28 -3.04 -0.73
C LEU A 105 -6.04 -1.69 -1.41
N ALA A 106 -5.53 -1.70 -2.64
CA ALA A 106 -5.24 -0.47 -3.37
C ALA A 106 -6.50 0.38 -3.62
N SER A 107 -7.66 -0.26 -3.83
CA SER A 107 -8.93 0.46 -4.05
C SER A 107 -9.38 1.30 -2.85
N TYR A 108 -8.91 1.00 -1.64
CA TYR A 108 -9.21 1.79 -0.45
C TYR A 108 -8.31 3.02 -0.30
N PHE A 109 -7.20 3.13 -1.02
CA PHE A 109 -6.27 4.26 -0.86
C PHE A 109 -6.79 5.55 -1.49
N GLU A 110 -7.51 5.50 -2.60
CA GLU A 110 -8.13 6.69 -3.18
C GLU A 110 -9.16 7.34 -2.23
N PRO A 111 -10.16 6.62 -1.68
CA PRO A 111 -11.06 7.21 -0.70
C PRO A 111 -10.35 7.58 0.63
N LEU A 112 -9.28 6.88 1.02
CA LEU A 112 -8.45 7.27 2.16
C LEU A 112 -7.85 8.67 1.97
N ILE A 113 -7.21 8.93 0.83
CA ILE A 113 -6.59 10.23 0.54
C ILE A 113 -7.66 11.33 0.51
N LEU A 114 -8.78 11.09 -0.18
CA LEU A 114 -9.86 12.07 -0.27
C LEU A 114 -10.46 12.43 1.10
N ALA A 115 -10.66 11.43 1.96
CA ALA A 115 -11.16 11.65 3.32
C ALA A 115 -10.13 12.37 4.18
N ALA A 116 -8.86 11.94 4.18
CA ALA A 116 -7.78 12.53 4.97
C ALA A 116 -7.53 13.99 4.59
N VAL A 117 -7.47 14.31 3.30
CA VAL A 117 -7.33 15.68 2.80
C VAL A 117 -8.55 16.51 3.17
N GLY A 118 -9.76 15.95 3.06
CA GLY A 118 -10.99 16.60 3.49
C GLY A 118 -10.97 16.97 4.98
N VAL A 119 -10.60 16.02 5.86
CA VAL A 119 -10.44 16.25 7.29
C VAL A 119 -9.39 17.34 7.54
N ALA A 120 -8.19 17.20 6.96
CA ALA A 120 -7.10 18.15 7.12
C ALA A 120 -7.48 19.57 6.67
N SER A 121 -8.27 19.70 5.61
CA SER A 121 -8.71 21.00 5.08
C SER A 121 -9.64 21.78 6.02
N LYS A 122 -10.24 21.09 7.01
CA LYS A 122 -11.15 21.66 8.01
C LYS A 122 -10.51 21.82 9.39
N ILE A 123 -9.30 21.33 9.59
CA ILE A 123 -8.57 21.49 10.85
C ILE A 123 -7.95 22.90 10.88
N LEU A 124 -8.25 23.66 11.93
CA LEU A 124 -7.66 24.99 12.17
C LEU A 124 -6.27 24.93 12.79
N ASP A 125 -6.02 23.92 13.62
CA ASP A 125 -4.72 23.70 14.26
C ASP A 125 -3.74 23.11 13.25
N HIS A 126 -2.75 23.92 12.82
CA HIS A 126 -1.82 23.51 11.78
C HIS A 126 -1.02 22.25 12.14
N GLN A 127 -0.69 22.05 13.43
CA GLN A 127 0.04 20.87 13.88
C GLN A 127 -0.81 19.61 13.72
N GLN A 128 -2.09 19.64 14.10
CA GLN A 128 -3.04 18.54 13.88
C GLN A 128 -3.34 18.32 12.39
N GLN A 129 -3.44 19.40 11.61
CA GLN A 129 -3.63 19.31 10.16
C GLN A 129 -2.49 18.51 9.51
N MET A 130 -1.25 18.87 9.81
CA MET A 130 -0.08 18.16 9.30
C MET A 130 0.00 16.72 9.83
N THR A 131 -0.34 16.50 11.11
CA THR A 131 -0.35 15.16 11.71
C THR A 131 -1.23 14.19 10.92
N VAL A 132 -2.44 14.61 10.52
CA VAL A 132 -3.36 13.76 9.74
C VAL A 132 -2.77 13.40 8.38
N LEU A 133 -2.19 14.39 7.68
CA LEU A 133 -1.58 14.18 6.36
C LEU A 133 -0.35 13.27 6.44
N ASP A 134 0.52 13.49 7.42
CA ASP A 134 1.75 12.71 7.63
C ASP A 134 1.45 11.25 8.04
N GLN A 135 0.46 11.03 8.91
CA GLN A 135 0.02 9.69 9.28
C GLN A 135 -0.59 8.95 8.09
N THR A 136 -1.40 9.64 7.29
CA THR A 136 -2.00 9.05 6.08
C THR A 136 -0.92 8.68 5.06
N LYS A 137 0.07 9.55 4.85
CA LYS A 137 1.24 9.25 4.02
C LYS A 137 2.00 8.03 4.53
N THR A 138 2.30 8.00 5.83
CA THR A 138 3.01 6.88 6.47
C THR A 138 2.26 5.55 6.27
N LEU A 139 0.93 5.56 6.38
CA LEU A 139 0.10 4.39 6.11
C LEU A 139 0.21 3.94 4.65
N ALA A 140 0.16 4.87 3.69
CA ALA A 140 0.32 4.57 2.27
C ALA A 140 1.72 4.04 1.91
N GLU A 141 2.78 4.63 2.46
CA GLU A 141 4.15 4.14 2.30
C GLU A 141 4.32 2.74 2.89
N SER A 142 3.73 2.48 4.06
CA SER A 142 3.78 1.18 4.71
C SER A 142 3.04 0.11 3.90
N ALA A 143 1.86 0.43 3.37
CA ALA A 143 1.12 -0.46 2.48
C ALA A 143 1.87 -0.71 1.16
N LEU A 144 2.54 0.30 0.61
CA LEU A 144 3.39 0.16 -0.56
C LEU A 144 4.54 -0.82 -0.31
N GLN A 145 5.23 -0.71 0.83
CA GLN A 145 6.28 -1.67 1.21
C GLN A 145 5.71 -3.09 1.38
N MET A 146 4.51 -3.22 1.97
CA MET A 146 3.81 -4.49 2.06
C MET A 146 3.51 -5.09 0.68
N LEU A 147 3.08 -4.28 -0.30
CA LEU A 147 2.83 -4.74 -1.67
C LEU A 147 4.11 -5.19 -2.37
N TYR A 148 5.23 -4.49 -2.18
CA TYR A 148 6.53 -4.94 -2.71
C TYR A 148 6.92 -6.30 -2.11
N ALA A 149 6.83 -6.46 -0.79
CA ALA A 149 7.12 -7.73 -0.14
C ALA A 149 6.16 -8.86 -0.59
N ALA A 150 4.87 -8.55 -0.75
CA ALA A 150 3.87 -9.51 -1.20
C ALA A 150 4.09 -9.93 -2.66
N LYS A 151 4.40 -8.98 -3.54
CA LYS A 151 4.85 -9.23 -4.92
C LYS A 151 6.10 -10.10 -4.93
N GLU A 152 7.04 -9.84 -4.01
CA GLU A 152 8.26 -10.60 -3.95
C GLU A 152 8.04 -12.07 -3.55
N GLY A 153 7.15 -12.31 -2.58
CA GLY A 153 6.73 -13.64 -2.16
C GLY A 153 5.93 -14.39 -3.22
N GLY A 154 5.14 -13.68 -4.03
CA GLY A 154 4.45 -14.21 -5.20
C GLY A 154 3.49 -15.36 -4.92
N GLY A 155 3.13 -15.61 -3.65
CA GLY A 155 2.27 -16.70 -3.22
C GLY A 155 2.85 -18.10 -3.46
N ASN A 156 4.18 -18.24 -3.57
CA ASN A 156 4.84 -19.52 -3.75
C ASN A 156 5.40 -20.02 -2.40
N PRO A 157 4.98 -21.19 -1.89
CA PRO A 157 5.65 -21.80 -0.74
C PRO A 157 7.11 -22.11 -1.14
N LYS A 158 8.07 -21.59 -0.35
CA LYS A 158 9.49 -21.93 -0.52
C LYS A 158 9.76 -23.40 -0.23
#